data_AF-A0A953A683-F1
#
_entry.id   AF-A0A953A683-F1
#
_cell.length_a   1.000
_cell.length_b   1.000
_cell.length_c   1.000
_cell.angle_alpha   90.00
_cell.angle_beta   90.00
_cell.angle_gamma   90.00
#
_symmetry.space_group_name_H-M   'P 1'
#
loop_
_entity.id
_entity.type
_entity.pdbx_description
1 polymer ?
#
loop_
_entity_poly.entity_id
_entity_poly.type
_entity_poly.pdbx_seq_one_letter_code
_entity_poly.pdbx_strand_id
1 'polypeptide(L)'
;MLEFKQKQQFKRRLYSRSVLIVLVIIGLFFGQATWGIYKKKHDSELKADQAIAELKALKERQKELSLDVQKLNTDRGVEEEIRDKFSVTKPNEHMVVIVDNKNTALPPLPKQSFFQKIWSWIKSL
;
A
#
# COMPACT_ATOMS: atom_id res chain seq x y z
N MET A 1 -49.41 32.72 -40.35
CA MET A 1 -48.24 32.63 -41.26
C MET A 1 -46.90 33.08 -40.65
N LEU A 2 -46.85 33.71 -39.45
CA LEU A 2 -45.59 34.19 -38.83
C LEU A 2 -44.77 33.09 -38.11
N GLU A 3 -45.42 32.04 -37.64
CA GLU A 3 -44.80 30.89 -36.96
C GLU A 3 -43.74 30.15 -37.81
N PHE A 4 -43.99 30.01 -39.12
CA PHE A 4 -43.07 29.29 -40.02
C PHE A 4 -41.78 30.06 -40.29
N LYS A 5 -41.83 31.40 -40.36
CA LYS A 5 -40.63 32.23 -40.57
C LYS A 5 -39.71 32.24 -39.35
N GLN A 6 -40.26 32.20 -38.13
CA GLN A 6 -39.45 32.15 -36.90
C GLN A 6 -38.64 30.85 -36.79
N LYS A 7 -39.26 29.70 -37.13
CA LYS A 7 -38.56 28.40 -37.12
C LYS A 7 -37.36 28.37 -38.07
N GLN A 8 -37.44 29.03 -39.22
CA GLN A 8 -36.35 29.07 -40.20
C GLN A 8 -35.19 29.99 -39.77
N GLN A 9 -35.48 31.10 -39.09
CA GLN A 9 -34.44 31.98 -38.54
C GLN A 9 -33.76 31.38 -37.31
N PHE A 10 -34.49 30.63 -36.48
CA PHE A 10 -33.93 29.91 -35.33
C PHE A 10 -32.96 28.81 -35.79
N LYS A 11 -33.34 28.04 -36.83
CA LYS A 11 -32.45 27.06 -37.47
C LYS A 11 -31.18 27.72 -38.02
N ARG A 12 -31.29 28.88 -38.67
CA ARG A 12 -30.12 29.59 -39.23
C ARG A 12 -29.16 30.12 -38.16
N ARG A 13 -29.66 30.51 -36.97
CA ARG A 13 -28.81 30.86 -35.82
C ARG A 13 -28.15 29.63 -35.19
N LEU A 14 -28.90 28.54 -35.01
CA LEU A 14 -28.39 27.28 -34.47
C LEU A 14 -27.33 26.62 -35.36
N TYR A 15 -27.47 26.73 -36.69
CA TYR A 15 -26.50 26.19 -37.67
C TYR A 15 -25.38 27.17 -38.05
N SER A 16 -25.24 28.28 -37.33
CA SER A 16 -24.07 29.15 -37.47
C SER A 16 -22.82 28.43 -36.96
N ARG A 17 -21.70 28.53 -37.71
CA ARG A 17 -20.39 27.99 -37.29
C ARG A 17 -20.00 28.40 -35.87
N SER A 18 -20.35 29.61 -35.46
CA SER A 18 -20.06 30.13 -34.12
C SER A 18 -20.81 29.38 -33.02
N VAL A 19 -22.09 29.06 -33.23
CA VAL A 19 -22.91 28.34 -32.25
C VAL A 19 -22.46 26.89 -32.13
N LEU A 20 -22.08 26.28 -33.26
CA LEU A 20 -21.50 24.93 -33.29
C LEU A 20 -20.19 24.85 -32.47
N ILE A 21 -19.30 25.84 -32.60
CA ILE A 21 -18.05 25.92 -31.83
C ILE A 21 -18.35 26.03 -30.33
N VAL A 22 -19.28 26.92 -29.95
CA VAL A 22 -19.69 27.07 -28.54
C VAL A 22 -20.28 25.76 -28.00
N LEU A 23 -21.10 25.06 -28.78
CA LEU A 23 -21.67 23.77 -28.40
C LEU A 23 -20.60 22.71 -28.17
N VAL A 24 -19.57 22.65 -29.02
CA VAL A 24 -18.43 21.72 -28.87
C VAL A 24 -17.64 22.04 -27.61
N ILE A 25 -17.36 23.31 -27.32
CA ILE A 25 -16.66 23.74 -26.10
C ILE A 25 -17.44 23.32 -24.85
N ILE A 26 -18.75 23.54 -24.84
CA ILE A 26 -19.64 23.12 -23.74
C ILE A 26 -19.61 21.60 -23.59
N GLY A 27 -19.68 20.85 -24.70
CA GLY A 27 -19.59 19.39 -24.69
C GLY A 27 -18.26 18.86 -24.13
N LEU A 28 -17.14 19.49 -24.49
CA LEU A 28 -15.82 19.16 -23.94
C LEU A 28 -15.74 19.42 -22.43
N PHE A 29 -16.34 20.53 -21.96
CA PHE A 29 -16.43 20.84 -20.53
C PHE A 29 -17.20 19.77 -19.75
N PHE A 30 -18.36 19.34 -20.27
CA PHE A 30 -19.14 18.26 -19.66
C PHE A 30 -18.41 16.91 -19.70
N GLY A 31 -17.69 16.62 -20.80
CA GLY A 31 -16.87 15.41 -20.92
C GLY A 31 -15.78 15.35 -19.85
N GLN A 32 -15.03 16.45 -19.66
CA GLN A 32 -14.00 16.57 -18.63
C GLN A 32 -14.57 16.47 -17.21
N ALA A 33 -15.71 17.12 -16.94
CA ALA A 33 -16.37 17.09 -15.64
C ALA A 33 -16.84 15.67 -15.27
N THR A 34 -17.41 14.96 -16.23
CA THR A 34 -17.88 13.58 -16.03
C THR A 34 -16.71 12.62 -15.80
N TRP A 35 -15.59 12.81 -16.50
CA TRP A 35 -14.38 12.01 -16.32
C TRP A 35 -13.75 12.19 -14.94
N GLY A 36 -13.78 13.41 -14.40
CA GLY A 36 -13.30 13.72 -13.05
C GLY A 36 -14.12 13.01 -11.96
N ILE A 37 -15.43 12.90 -12.12
CA ILE A 37 -16.32 12.20 -11.17
C ILE A 37 -16.09 10.70 -11.20
N TYR A 38 -15.89 10.12 -12.39
CA TYR A 38 -15.65 8.68 -12.54
C TYR A 38 -14.34 8.23 -11.86
N LYS A 39 -13.26 9.01 -12.01
CA LYS A 39 -12.00 8.78 -11.28
C LYS A 39 -12.16 8.88 -9.76
N LYS A 40 -12.93 9.85 -9.29
CA LYS A 40 -13.09 10.13 -7.85
C LYS A 40 -13.87 9.04 -7.10
N LYS A 41 -14.71 8.28 -7.82
CA LYS A 41 -15.46 7.17 -7.24
C LYS A 41 -14.56 5.94 -6.97
N HIS A 42 -13.68 5.61 -7.91
CA HIS A 42 -12.78 4.45 -7.78
C HIS A 42 -11.70 4.66 -6.70
N ASP A 43 -11.19 5.88 -6.54
CA ASP A 43 -10.20 6.19 -5.51
C ASP A 43 -10.80 6.21 -4.08
N SER A 44 -12.10 6.42 -3.95
CA SER A 44 -12.76 6.49 -2.63
C SER A 44 -13.00 5.09 -2.05
N GLU A 45 -13.31 4.11 -2.89
CA GLU A 45 -13.46 2.70 -2.46
C GLU A 45 -12.12 2.10 -2.05
N LEU A 46 -11.06 2.31 -2.84
CA LEU A 46 -9.71 1.83 -2.49
C LEU A 46 -9.18 2.42 -1.17
N LYS A 47 -9.44 3.70 -0.91
CA LYS A 47 -9.05 4.35 0.36
C LYS A 47 -9.88 3.85 1.54
N ALA A 48 -11.15 3.54 1.33
CA ALA A 48 -12.01 2.98 2.37
C ALA A 48 -11.53 1.57 2.77
N ASP A 49 -11.22 0.72 1.80
CA ASP A 49 -10.72 -0.63 2.06
C ASP A 49 -9.36 -0.63 2.76
N GLN A 50 -8.45 0.28 2.35
CA GLN A 50 -7.17 0.47 3.03
C GLN A 50 -7.35 0.93 4.48
N ALA A 51 -8.23 1.90 4.73
CA ALA A 51 -8.52 2.37 6.09
C ALA A 51 -9.15 1.28 6.96
N ILE A 52 -10.01 0.42 6.41
CA ILE A 52 -10.60 -0.72 7.13
C ILE A 52 -9.54 -1.76 7.47
N ALA A 53 -8.63 -2.06 6.53
CA ALA A 53 -7.53 -2.99 6.75
C ALA A 53 -6.56 -2.48 7.83
N GLU A 54 -6.18 -1.21 7.78
CA GLU A 54 -5.33 -0.57 8.80
C GLU A 54 -6.00 -0.57 10.17
N LEU A 55 -7.29 -0.23 10.25
CA LEU A 55 -8.05 -0.28 11.51
C LEU A 55 -8.11 -1.69 12.10
N LYS A 56 -8.25 -2.72 11.26
CA LYS A 56 -8.26 -4.11 11.72
C LYS A 56 -6.89 -4.52 12.26
N ALA A 57 -5.81 -4.21 11.54
CA ALA A 57 -4.44 -4.49 11.99
C ALA A 57 -4.10 -3.77 13.31
N LEU A 58 -4.51 -2.50 13.45
CA LEU A 58 -4.31 -1.73 14.67
C LEU A 58 -5.08 -2.32 15.86
N LYS A 59 -6.32 -2.78 15.65
CA LYS A 59 -7.11 -3.44 16.71
C LYS A 59 -6.51 -4.77 17.16
N GLU A 60 -6.03 -5.59 16.22
CA GLU A 60 -5.36 -6.84 16.55
C GLU A 60 -4.09 -6.57 17.36
N ARG A 61 -3.27 -5.60 16.93
CA ARG A 61 -2.07 -5.20 17.66
C ARG A 61 -2.36 -4.62 19.03
N GLN A 62 -3.42 -3.81 19.17
CA GLN A 62 -3.85 -3.30 20.47
C GLN A 62 -4.25 -4.44 21.41
N LYS A 63 -4.94 -5.46 20.90
CA LYS A 63 -5.36 -6.62 21.69
C LYS A 63 -4.15 -7.43 22.17
N GLU A 64 -3.18 -7.67 21.29
CA GLU A 64 -1.93 -8.35 21.61
C GLU A 64 -1.14 -7.59 22.69
N LEU A 65 -0.89 -6.29 22.49
CA LEU A 65 -0.19 -5.47 23.47
C LEU A 65 -0.94 -5.40 24.82
N SER A 66 -2.27 -5.39 24.82
CA SER A 66 -3.06 -5.41 26.06
C SER A 66 -2.91 -6.72 26.82
N LEU A 67 -2.81 -7.85 26.11
CA LEU A 67 -2.54 -9.16 26.73
C LEU A 67 -1.11 -9.22 27.29
N ASP A 68 -0.14 -8.70 26.55
CA ASP A 68 1.25 -8.64 27.00
C ASP A 68 1.41 -7.75 28.23
N VAL A 69 0.78 -6.57 28.25
CA VAL A 69 0.75 -5.67 29.41
C VAL A 69 0.08 -6.34 30.60
N GLN A 70 -1.01 -7.08 30.41
CA GLN A 70 -1.63 -7.85 31.48
C GLN A 70 -0.71 -8.95 32.00
N LYS A 71 0.01 -9.67 31.12
CA LYS A 71 0.99 -10.68 31.50
C LYS A 71 2.13 -10.05 32.32
N LEU A 72 2.69 -8.95 31.85
CA LEU A 72 3.74 -8.17 32.51
C LEU A 72 3.31 -7.57 33.86
N ASN A 73 2.03 -7.28 34.06
CA ASN A 73 1.53 -6.78 35.35
C ASN A 73 1.34 -7.88 36.40
N THR A 74 1.54 -9.17 36.06
CA THR A 74 1.51 -10.26 37.05
C THR A 74 2.90 -10.52 37.61
N ASP A 75 2.99 -10.86 38.90
CA ASP A 75 4.26 -11.17 39.56
C ASP A 75 5.07 -12.26 38.83
N ARG A 76 4.37 -13.25 38.24
CA ARG A 76 4.96 -14.29 37.40
C ARG A 76 5.50 -13.78 36.07
N GLY A 77 4.80 -12.84 35.42
CA GLY A 77 5.24 -12.27 34.14
C GLY A 77 6.43 -11.33 34.29
N VAL A 78 6.50 -10.57 35.38
CA VAL A 78 7.69 -9.77 35.74
C VAL A 78 8.89 -10.68 35.98
N GLU A 79 8.73 -11.75 36.76
CA GLU A 79 9.79 -12.71 37.04
C GLU A 79 10.29 -13.42 35.76
N GLU A 80 9.38 -13.79 34.86
CA GLU A 80 9.72 -14.45 33.59
C GLU A 80 10.50 -13.52 32.64
N GLU A 81 10.09 -12.25 32.50
CA GLU A 81 10.77 -11.25 31.67
C GLU A 81 12.14 -10.85 32.24
N ILE A 82 12.27 -10.75 33.56
CA ILE A 82 13.55 -10.51 34.21
C ILE A 82 14.50 -11.70 33.99
N ARG A 83 14.00 -12.94 34.09
CA ARG A 83 14.78 -14.15 33.82
C ARG A 83 15.25 -14.23 32.38
N ASP A 84 14.40 -13.87 31.42
CA ASP A 84 14.75 -13.87 29.98
C ASP A 84 15.78 -12.78 29.66
N LYS A 85 15.53 -11.53 30.06
CA LYS A 85 16.39 -10.39 29.72
C LYS A 85 17.71 -10.36 30.46
N PHE A 86 17.74 -10.80 31.71
CA PHE A 86 18.93 -10.70 32.55
C PHE A 86 19.57 -12.06 32.87
N SER A 87 19.01 -13.17 32.35
CA SER A 87 19.52 -14.53 32.60
C SER A 87 19.74 -14.81 34.10
N VAL A 88 18.91 -14.21 34.96
CA VAL A 88 19.03 -14.33 36.43
C VAL A 88 18.31 -15.57 36.93
N THR A 89 18.97 -16.32 37.79
CA THR A 89 18.45 -17.53 38.44
C THR A 89 18.27 -17.29 39.93
N LYS A 90 17.40 -18.06 40.60
CA LYS A 90 17.28 -17.97 42.06
C LYS A 90 18.61 -18.39 42.72
N PRO A 91 18.90 -17.94 43.95
CA PRO A 91 20.18 -18.23 44.62
C PRO A 91 20.58 -19.71 44.70
N ASN A 92 19.64 -20.63 44.52
CA ASN A 92 19.83 -22.09 44.57
C ASN A 92 19.63 -22.80 43.20
N GLU A 93 19.61 -22.09 42.07
CA GLU A 93 19.47 -22.68 40.73
C GLU A 93 20.77 -22.53 39.91
N HIS A 94 21.26 -23.63 39.32
CA HIS A 94 22.47 -23.64 38.48
C HIS A 94 22.12 -23.56 36.99
N MET A 95 22.60 -22.53 36.29
CA MET A 95 22.44 -22.37 34.83
C MET A 95 23.61 -23.02 34.07
N VAL A 96 23.32 -23.91 33.12
CA VAL A 96 24.30 -24.54 32.23
C VAL A 96 24.12 -23.97 30.82
N VAL A 97 25.11 -23.21 30.32
CA VAL A 97 25.11 -22.68 28.95
C VAL A 97 25.94 -23.61 28.06
N ILE A 98 25.27 -24.36 27.18
CA ILE A 98 25.93 -25.22 26.20
C ILE A 98 26.24 -24.37 24.96
N VAL A 99 27.51 -24.04 24.74
CA VAL A 99 27.96 -23.34 23.53
C VAL A 99 28.37 -24.38 22.49
N ASP A 100 27.58 -24.50 21.43
CA ASP A 100 27.89 -25.36 20.29
C ASP A 100 28.90 -24.63 19.39
N ASN A 101 30.19 -24.99 19.48
CA ASN A 101 31.23 -24.42 18.63
C ASN A 101 31.18 -25.05 17.23
N LYS A 102 30.21 -24.62 16.42
CA LYS A 102 30.12 -25.02 15.01
C LYS A 102 31.02 -24.13 14.14
N ASN A 103 32.32 -24.19 14.39
CA ASN A 103 33.33 -23.76 13.42
C ASN A 103 33.44 -24.81 12.31
N THR A 104 32.43 -24.89 11.45
CA THR A 104 32.56 -25.53 10.15
C THR A 104 32.61 -24.42 9.11
N ALA A 105 33.83 -23.96 8.82
CA ALA A 105 34.10 -23.05 7.72
C ALA A 105 33.62 -23.72 6.41
N LEU A 106 32.49 -23.25 5.88
CA LEU A 106 32.08 -23.57 4.51
C LEU A 106 33.02 -22.81 3.56
N PRO A 107 33.58 -23.46 2.53
CA PRO A 107 34.40 -22.77 1.54
C PRO A 107 33.56 -21.66 0.88
N PRO A 108 34.15 -20.48 0.61
CA PRO A 108 33.42 -19.38 0.00
C PRO A 108 32.88 -19.83 -1.36
N LEU A 109 31.55 -19.87 -1.48
CA LEU A 109 30.87 -20.08 -2.76
C LEU A 109 31.35 -18.99 -3.73
N PRO A 110 31.78 -19.34 -4.95
CA PRO A 110 32.19 -18.34 -5.92
C PRO A 110 31.00 -17.41 -6.19
N LYS A 111 31.12 -16.13 -5.80
CA LYS A 111 30.21 -15.07 -6.25
C LYS A 111 30.38 -14.96 -7.76
N GLN A 112 29.56 -15.69 -8.52
CA GLN A 112 29.36 -15.40 -9.92
C GLN A 112 28.74 -14.02 -10.01
N SER A 113 29.57 -13.03 -10.30
CA SER A 113 29.18 -11.66 -10.55
C SER A 113 28.23 -11.67 -11.74
N PHE A 114 26.99 -11.23 -11.54
CA PHE A 114 25.95 -11.17 -12.58
C PHE A 114 26.46 -10.54 -13.89
N PHE A 115 27.42 -9.62 -13.79
CA PHE A 115 28.10 -9.00 -14.93
C PHE A 115 28.92 -9.97 -15.79
N GLN A 116 29.53 -11.01 -15.20
CA GLN A 116 30.27 -12.03 -15.97
C GLN A 116 29.33 -12.85 -16.86
N LYS A 117 28.11 -13.16 -16.41
CA LYS A 117 27.11 -13.88 -17.22
C LYS A 117 26.58 -13.04 -18.37
N ILE A 118 26.41 -11.73 -18.14
CA ILE A 118 25.93 -10.80 -19.16
C ILE A 118 26.98 -10.59 -20.25
N TRP A 119 28.26 -10.50 -19.87
CA TRP A 119 29.35 -10.32 -20.83
C TRP A 119 29.61 -11.56 -21.70
N SER A 120 29.44 -12.78 -21.14
CA SER A 120 29.58 -14.01 -21.93
C SER A 120 28.52 -14.17 -23.01
N TRP A 121 27.29 -13.69 -22.79
CA TRP A 121 26.19 -13.81 -23.75
C TRP A 121 26.35 -12.87 -24.95
N ILE A 122 26.90 -11.67 -24.73
CA ILE A 122 27.16 -10.69 -25.80
C ILE A 122 28.31 -11.15 -26.72
N LYS A 123 29.31 -11.86 -26.19
CA LYS A 123 30.46 -12.32 -26.99
C LYS A 123 30.14 -13.58 -27.82
N SER A 124 29.09 -14.31 -27.48
CA SER A 124 28.64 -15.51 -28.21
C SER A 124 27.63 -15.21 -29.32
N LEU A 125 27.29 -13.94 -29.54
CA LEU A 125 26.46 -13.45 -30.63
C LEU A 125 27.35 -12.86 -31.73
#